data_AF-A0A4R2RFY1-F1
#
_entry.id   AF-A0A4R2RFY1-F1
#
_cell.length_a   1.000
_cell.length_b   1.000
_cell.length_c   1.000
_cell.angle_alpha   90.00
_cell.angle_beta   90.00
_cell.angle_gamma   90.00
#
_symmetry.space_group_name_H-M   'P 1'
#
loop_
_entity.id
_entity.type
_entity.pdbx_description
1 polymer ?
#
loop_
_entity_poly.entity_id
_entity_poly.type
_entity_poly.pdbx_seq_one_letter_code
_entity_poly.pdbx_strand_id
1 'polypeptide(L)' 'MAKYIIKTPSPIYNGVTEGVLFANGEAIVEDGRTKDLLVYDYGYEATEIKEAEDKKPKTAVK' A
#
# COMPACT_ATOMS: atom_id res chain seq x y z
N MET A 1 -7.77 8.90 -12.19
CA MET A 1 -7.35 9.17 -10.79
C MET A 1 -6.08 8.37 -10.57
N ALA A 2 -5.01 8.99 -10.05
CA ALA A 2 -3.78 8.25 -9.78
C ALA A 2 -4.01 7.27 -8.62
N LYS A 3 -3.55 6.02 -8.77
CA LYS A 3 -3.59 4.99 -7.73
C LYS A 3 -2.20 4.83 -7.14
N TYR A 4 -2.11 4.62 -5.84
CA TYR A 4 -0.85 4.37 -5.14
C TYR A 4 -0.92 3.05 -4.40
N ILE A 5 0.09 2.20 -4.57
CA ILE A 5 0.32 1.04 -3.70
C ILE A 5 1.15 1.51 -2.53
N ILE A 6 0.62 1.36 -1.32
CA ILE A 6 1.32 1.61 -0.07
C ILE A 6 1.83 0.30 0.47
N LYS A 7 3.12 0.22 0.80
CA LYS A 7 3.75 -0.93 1.44
C LYS A 7 4.23 -0.56 2.83
N THR A 8 3.79 -1.33 3.81
CA THR A 8 4.29 -1.22 5.17
C THR A 8 5.62 -1.97 5.31
N PRO A 9 6.45 -1.64 6.31
CA PRO A 9 7.66 -2.40 6.61
C PRO A 9 7.41 -3.87 7.00
N SER A 10 6.18 -4.21 7.40
CA SER A 10 5.80 -5.57 7.82
C SER A 10 4.99 -6.27 6.71
N PRO A 11 5.59 -7.23 5.97
CA PRO A 11 4.90 -7.93 4.88
C PRO A 11 3.80 -8.88 5.37
N ILE A 12 3.68 -9.10 6.68
CA ILE A 12 2.64 -9.92 7.29
C ILE A 12 1.52 -9.08 7.91
N TYR A 13 1.61 -7.74 7.81
CA TYR A 13 0.61 -6.86 8.39
C TYR A 13 -0.72 -7.02 7.67
N ASN A 14 -1.76 -7.33 8.44
CA ASN A 14 -3.13 -7.42 8.00
C ASN A 14 -3.96 -6.59 8.99
N GLY A 15 -4.52 -5.47 8.54
CA GLY A 15 -5.13 -4.51 9.44
C GLY A 15 -5.66 -3.27 8.72
N VAL A 16 -6.14 -2.30 9.49
CA VAL A 16 -6.64 -1.03 8.97
C VAL A 16 -5.82 0.10 9.58
N THR A 17 -5.27 0.97 8.74
CA THR A 17 -4.52 2.16 9.15
C THR A 17 -5.17 3.37 8.50
N GLU A 18 -5.62 4.36 9.29
CA GLU A 18 -6.26 5.59 8.77
C GLU A 18 -7.42 5.32 7.80
N GLY A 19 -8.18 4.24 8.04
CA GLY A 19 -9.28 3.81 7.17
C GLY A 19 -8.86 3.04 5.92
N VAL A 20 -7.56 2.82 5.71
CA VAL A 20 -7.01 2.04 4.61
C VAL A 20 -6.80 0.59 5.04
N LEU A 21 -7.42 -0.34 4.31
CA LEU A 21 -7.25 -1.77 4.55
C LEU A 21 -5.93 -2.26 3.95
N PHE A 22 -5.05 -2.79 4.81
CA PHE A 22 -3.82 -3.44 4.43
C PHE A 22 -3.99 -4.97 4.48
N ALA A 23 -3.48 -5.62 3.44
CA ALA A 23 -3.39 -7.07 3.35
C ALA A 23 -1.97 -7.46 2.94
N ASN A 24 -1.34 -8.34 3.72
CA ASN A 24 0.06 -8.75 3.54
C ASN A 24 1.03 -7.56 3.39
N GLY A 25 0.82 -6.53 4.22
CA GLY A 25 1.63 -5.32 4.23
C GLY A 25 1.39 -4.38 3.06
N GLU A 26 0.42 -4.64 2.19
CA GLU A 26 0.13 -3.80 1.03
C GLU A 26 -1.30 -3.24 1.07
N ALA A 27 -1.47 -2.00 0.62
CA ALA A 27 -2.79 -1.39 0.42
C ALA A 27 -2.80 -0.55 -0.85
N ILE A 28 -3.99 -0.31 -1.40
CA ILE A 28 -4.20 0.59 -2.54
C ILE A 28 -4.95 1.82 -2.05
N VAL A 29 -4.43 3.00 -2.35
CA VAL A 29 -5.08 4.28 -2.07
C VAL A 29 -5.25 5.09 -3.36
N GLU A 30 -6.39 5.75 -3.49
CA GLU A 30 -6.75 6.60 -4.64
C GLU A 30 -6.62 8.10 -4.31
N ASP A 31 -6.19 8.42 -3.09
CA ASP A 31 -6.07 9.77 -2.57
C ASP A 31 -4.61 10.11 -2.26
N GLY A 32 -4.15 11.24 -2.81
CA GLY A 32 -2.79 11.73 -2.61
C GLY A 32 -2.50 12.13 -1.17
N ARG A 33 -3.51 12.66 -0.45
CA ARG A 33 -3.36 13.07 0.95
C ARG A 33 -3.14 11.86 1.86
N THR A 34 -3.92 10.80 1.67
CA THR A 34 -3.76 9.54 2.41
C THR A 34 -2.41 8.88 2.11
N LYS A 35 -1.99 8.89 0.85
CA LYS A 35 -0.64 8.45 0.45
C LYS A 35 0.45 9.24 1.18
N ASP A 36 0.38 10.57 1.16
CA ASP A 36 1.36 11.43 1.84
C ASP A 36 1.38 11.18 3.34
N LEU A 37 0.22 11.07 3.99
CA LEU A 37 0.11 10.79 5.41
C LEU A 37 0.76 9.44 5.77
N LEU A 38 0.46 8.38 5.02
CA LEU A 38 1.05 7.05 5.27
C LEU A 38 2.57 7.02 5.03
N VAL A 39 3.08 7.80 4.06
CA VAL A 39 4.52 7.88 3.79
C VAL A 39 5.24 8.72 4.83
N TYR A 40 4.75 9.93 5.12
CA TYR A 40 5.44 10.89 5.98
C TYR A 40 5.25 10.61 7.47
N ASP A 41 4.06 10.19 7.90
CA ASP A 41 3.76 10.01 9.33
C ASP A 41 4.08 8.58 9.77
N TYR A 42 3.83 7.58 8.91
CA TYR A 42 4.05 6.16 9.23
C TYR A 42 5.33 5.57 8.63
N GLY A 43 6.02 6.29 7.74
CA GLY A 43 7.24 5.81 7.09
C GLY A 43 7.01 4.66 6.11
N TYR A 44 5.83 4.58 5.49
CA TYR A 44 5.50 3.56 4.50
C TYR A 44 6.05 3.93 3.11
N GLU A 45 6.17 2.95 2.22
CA GLU A 45 6.59 3.17 0.84
C GLU A 45 5.38 3.33 -0.08
N ALA A 46 5.35 4.35 -0.92
CA ALA A 46 4.30 4.55 -1.92
C ALA A 46 4.83 4.38 -3.34
N THR A 47 4.13 3.59 -4.16
CA THR A 47 4.41 3.43 -5.59
C THR A 47 3.19 3.84 -6.41
N GLU A 48 3.35 4.81 -7.32
CA GLU A 48 2.27 5.22 -8.23
C GLU A 48 2.03 4.13 -9.30
N ILE A 49 0.79 3.66 -9.39
CA ILE A 49 0.34 2.75 -10.43
C ILE A 49 -0.14 3.60 -11.61
N LYS A 50 0.70 3.69 -12.65
CA LYS A 50 0.23 4.04 -13.98
C LYS A 50 -0.42 2.79 -14.56
N GLU A 51 -1.61 2.87 -15.14
CA GLU A 51 -2.34 1.74 -15.73
C GLU A 51 -1.52 1.06 -16.85
N ALA A 52 -0.56 0.23 -16.47
CA ALA A 52 0.21 -0.69 -17.29
C ALA A 52 0.79 -1.75 -16.34
N GLU A 53 0.08 -2.87 -16.24
CA GLU A 53 0.53 -4.18 -15.75
C GLU A 53 1.20 -4.33 -14.36
N ASP A 54 0.57 -5.21 -13.58
CA ASP A 54 1.19 -6.30 -12.83
C ASP A 54 2.16 -5.97 -11.66
N LYS A 55 1.65 -6.21 -10.44
CA LYS A 55 2.24 -7.24 -9.57
C LYS A 55 1.28 -7.59 -8.44
N LYS A 56 0.64 -8.76 -8.59
CA LYS A 56 0.12 -9.54 -7.46
C LYS A 56 1.19 -9.64 -6.36
N PRO A 57 0.86 -9.43 -5.08
CA PRO A 57 1.76 -9.83 -4.01
C PRO A 57 2.00 -11.33 -4.09
N LYS A 58 3.28 -11.72 -4.13
CA LYS A 58 3.72 -13.11 -4.01
C LYS A 58 3.41 -13.59 -2.60
N THR A 59 2.28 -14.27 -2.42
CA THR A 59 2.07 -15.11 -1.25
C THR A 59 3.05 -16.28 -1.33
N ALA A 60 4.19 -16.18 -0.63
CA ALA A 60 5.04 -17.32 -0.35
C ALA A 60 4.33 -18.18 0.71
N VAL A 61 3.50 -19.11 0.27
CA VAL A 61 3.02 -20.22 1.11
C VAL A 61 4.14 -21.27 1.11
N LYS A 62 4.63 -21.58 2.30
CA LYS A 62 5.58 -22.67 2.57
C LYS A 62 4.86 -24.01 2.59
#